data_AF-A0A355ULS0-F1
#
_entry.id   AF-A0A355ULS0-F1
#
_cell.length_a   1.000
_cell.length_b   1.000
_cell.length_c   1.000
_cell.angle_alpha   90.00
_cell.angle_beta   90.00
_cell.angle_gamma   90.00
#
_symmetry.space_group_name_H-M   'P 1'
#
loop_
_entity.id
_entity.type
_entity.pdbx_description
1 polymer ?
#
loop_
_entity_poly.entity_id
_entity_poly.type
_entity_poly.pdbx_seq_one_letter_code
_entity_poly.pdbx_strand_id
1 'polypeptide(L)'
;MNRTGRDDRGLAELDNLIETITVDAYGDDEQFWAFRQAFEDKISVPVDGFVIGEPVSVIEFDYEGNERRGLTARCRRDDGSEHVVSASEIVLPQRSLGASYVAAYRKWQGLDPYPPSATETKLRQHKAKADDLDLTAPIELVVVSVKENAARCRLLDSDRTVTLRARLLWDAVPGTIITVKPNKRWSFNGHPYLSGEVEATRLDAAALDLVPLRLEERGVWKPDANDLVGDRVESIIARDRRLVFEMEQVRPGLNSGIPFSDPIVESNELKEAGYRTDAYRLLMDLCQSDLRCLDAHAHLGDFVFGCTPGEALCHYEVGLRIGELSLGSGFDGLLPWEYVGNRPFLHCLHGFGLCLWRLGRFEETEQTFDRMLHLNPSDDQGVRVLIEDVRARKVWEELKG
;
A
#
# COMPACT_ATOMS: atom_id res chain seq x y z
N MET A 1 -9.96 13.56 21.08
CA MET A 1 -10.71 14.69 20.46
C MET A 1 -9.70 15.65 19.87
N ASN A 2 -9.58 15.66 18.54
CA ASN A 2 -9.06 16.68 17.61
C ASN A 2 -8.70 15.98 16.29
N ARG A 3 -9.76 15.43 15.66
CA ARG A 3 -9.77 14.68 14.39
C ARG A 3 -9.77 15.59 13.15
N THR A 4 -9.71 16.91 13.33
CA THR A 4 -10.28 17.87 12.38
C THR A 4 -9.28 18.33 11.31
N GLY A 5 -8.07 18.75 11.66
CA GLY A 5 -7.25 19.62 10.78
C GLY A 5 -6.78 19.10 9.41
N ARG A 6 -6.86 17.79 9.08
CA ARG A 6 -6.44 17.23 7.77
C ARG A 6 -7.58 16.63 6.96
N ASP A 7 -8.57 16.02 7.61
CA ASP A 7 -9.89 15.81 6.98
C ASP A 7 -10.43 17.16 6.50
N ASP A 8 -10.28 18.21 7.30
CA ASP A 8 -10.70 19.56 6.96
C ASP A 8 -10.07 20.09 5.65
N ARG A 9 -8.82 19.70 5.29
CA ARG A 9 -8.17 20.20 4.08
C ARG A 9 -8.63 19.48 2.82
N GLY A 10 -8.73 18.14 2.85
CA GLY A 10 -9.28 17.38 1.72
C GLY A 10 -10.78 17.63 1.55
N LEU A 11 -11.51 17.79 2.64
CA LEU A 11 -12.91 18.21 2.62
C LEU A 11 -13.05 19.64 2.06
N ALA A 12 -12.16 20.57 2.43
CA ALA A 12 -12.17 21.93 1.88
C ALA A 12 -11.85 21.97 0.38
N GLU A 13 -10.97 21.11 -0.12
CA GLU A 13 -10.72 20.96 -1.56
C GLU A 13 -11.97 20.46 -2.30
N LEU A 14 -12.70 19.49 -1.71
CA LEU A 14 -13.98 19.04 -2.26
C LEU A 14 -15.06 20.13 -2.17
N ASP A 15 -15.10 20.92 -1.10
CA ASP A 15 -16.06 22.04 -0.99
C ASP A 15 -15.83 23.08 -2.07
N ASN A 16 -14.58 23.49 -2.30
CA ASN A 16 -14.22 24.39 -3.39
C ASN A 16 -14.60 23.81 -4.76
N LEU A 17 -14.42 22.50 -4.95
CA LEU A 17 -14.80 21.82 -6.19
C LEU A 17 -16.33 21.81 -6.38
N ILE A 18 -17.10 21.53 -5.32
CA ILE A 18 -18.57 21.57 -5.35
C ILE A 18 -19.04 22.99 -5.67
N GLU A 19 -18.53 24.01 -4.98
CA GLU A 19 -18.87 25.42 -5.24
C GLU A 19 -18.55 25.82 -6.68
N THR A 20 -17.42 25.35 -7.22
CA THR A 20 -17.05 25.61 -8.62
C THR A 20 -18.02 24.95 -9.60
N ILE A 21 -18.47 23.72 -9.31
CA ILE A 21 -19.42 22.99 -10.16
C ILE A 21 -20.81 23.65 -10.08
N THR A 22 -21.25 24.07 -8.90
CA THR A 22 -22.63 24.55 -8.67
C THR A 22 -22.78 26.08 -8.76
N VAL A 23 -21.73 26.82 -9.10
CA VAL A 23 -21.67 28.30 -9.07
C VAL A 23 -22.82 28.98 -9.82
N ASP A 24 -23.25 28.42 -10.95
CA ASP A 24 -24.30 28.97 -11.82
C ASP A 24 -25.59 28.12 -11.83
N ALA A 25 -25.75 27.21 -10.86
CA ALA A 25 -26.86 26.26 -10.79
C ALA A 25 -27.88 26.63 -9.69
N TYR A 26 -29.09 27.02 -10.11
CA TYR A 26 -30.19 27.41 -9.24
C TYR A 26 -31.15 26.25 -8.98
N GLY A 27 -31.01 25.62 -7.82
CA GLY A 27 -31.84 24.50 -7.39
C GLY A 27 -31.28 23.14 -7.77
N ASP A 28 -31.87 22.08 -7.22
CA ASP A 28 -31.30 20.73 -7.24
C ASP A 28 -31.18 20.15 -8.66
N ASP A 29 -32.19 20.36 -9.52
CA ASP A 29 -32.17 19.88 -10.91
C ASP A 29 -31.02 20.52 -11.73
N GLU A 30 -30.82 21.83 -11.61
CA GLU A 30 -29.72 22.53 -12.29
C GLU A 30 -28.36 22.09 -11.75
N GLN A 31 -28.26 21.80 -10.45
CA GLN A 31 -27.02 21.29 -9.84
C GLN A 31 -26.70 19.88 -10.33
N PHE A 32 -27.70 19.01 -10.50
CA PHE A 32 -27.50 17.70 -11.14
C PHE A 32 -26.98 17.84 -12.58
N TRP A 33 -27.55 18.76 -13.38
CA TRP A 33 -27.04 19.04 -14.72
C TRP A 33 -25.58 19.53 -14.71
N ALA A 34 -25.23 20.40 -13.75
CA ALA A 34 -23.86 20.89 -13.60
C ALA A 34 -22.87 19.78 -13.25
N PHE A 35 -23.24 18.86 -12.34
CA PHE A 35 -22.43 17.68 -12.05
C PHE A 35 -22.29 16.76 -13.28
N ARG A 36 -23.36 16.54 -14.05
CA ARG A 36 -23.32 15.73 -15.28
C ARG A 36 -22.33 16.33 -16.29
N GLN A 37 -22.39 17.64 -16.49
CA GLN A 37 -21.45 18.32 -17.38
C GLN A 37 -20.00 18.26 -16.87
N ALA A 38 -19.78 18.47 -15.58
CA ALA A 38 -18.45 18.37 -14.98
C ALA A 38 -17.85 16.96 -15.15
N PHE A 39 -18.67 15.91 -15.05
CA PHE A 39 -18.24 14.53 -15.26
C PHE A 39 -17.89 14.29 -16.73
N GLU A 40 -18.72 14.77 -17.66
CA GLU A 40 -18.49 14.66 -19.11
C GLU A 40 -17.20 15.38 -19.55
N ASP A 41 -16.90 16.53 -18.96
CA ASP A 41 -15.71 17.33 -19.29
C ASP A 41 -14.41 16.79 -18.68
N LYS A 42 -14.49 16.09 -17.54
CA LYS A 42 -13.31 15.77 -16.70
C LYS A 42 -13.03 14.29 -16.58
N ILE A 43 -13.97 13.43 -16.94
CA ILE A 43 -13.83 11.98 -16.89
C ILE A 43 -13.81 11.44 -18.31
N SER A 44 -12.61 11.06 -18.78
CA SER A 44 -12.43 10.44 -20.08
C SER A 44 -13.01 9.02 -20.09
N VAL A 45 -14.23 8.88 -20.59
CA VAL A 45 -14.89 7.58 -20.80
C VAL A 45 -14.48 6.95 -22.16
N PRO A 46 -14.35 5.61 -22.27
CA PRO A 46 -14.59 4.63 -21.23
C PRO A 46 -13.48 4.59 -20.18
N VAL A 47 -13.86 4.55 -18.90
CA VAL A 47 -12.92 4.51 -17.75
C VAL A 47 -13.15 3.25 -16.93
N ASP A 48 -12.07 2.61 -16.48
CA ASP A 48 -12.17 1.45 -15.58
C ASP A 48 -12.59 1.91 -14.18
N GLY A 49 -13.53 1.21 -13.57
CA GLY A 49 -14.06 1.50 -12.24
C GLY A 49 -14.65 0.26 -11.57
N PHE A 50 -15.28 0.44 -10.42
CA PHE A 50 -15.92 -0.63 -9.66
C PHE A 50 -17.33 -0.25 -9.26
N VAL A 51 -18.22 -1.22 -9.24
CA VAL A 51 -19.57 -1.09 -8.67
C VAL A 51 -19.77 -2.25 -7.71
N ILE A 52 -19.93 -1.95 -6.41
CA ILE A 52 -20.14 -2.95 -5.34
C ILE A 52 -19.14 -4.11 -5.44
N GLY A 53 -17.84 -3.82 -5.54
CA GLY A 53 -16.82 -4.88 -5.60
C GLY A 53 -16.47 -5.40 -7.00
N GLU A 54 -17.33 -5.22 -7.99
CA GLU A 54 -17.18 -5.80 -9.33
C GLU A 54 -16.55 -4.80 -10.33
N PRO A 55 -15.53 -5.21 -11.11
CA PRO A 55 -14.90 -4.37 -12.11
C PRO A 55 -15.87 -4.10 -13.26
N VAL A 56 -15.96 -2.84 -13.64
CA VAL A 56 -16.76 -2.38 -14.77
C VAL A 56 -15.97 -1.33 -15.56
N SER A 57 -16.29 -1.20 -16.84
CA SER A 57 -15.89 -0.06 -17.66
C SER A 57 -17.05 0.91 -17.72
N VAL A 58 -16.91 2.08 -17.10
CA VAL A 58 -17.91 3.16 -17.15
C VAL A 58 -17.84 3.81 -18.52
N ILE A 59 -18.93 3.75 -19.27
CA ILE A 59 -19.01 4.22 -20.66
C ILE A 59 -19.55 5.64 -20.73
N GLU A 60 -20.42 6.02 -19.81
CA GLU A 60 -21.18 7.27 -19.87
C GLU A 60 -21.74 7.62 -18.50
N PHE A 61 -21.84 8.92 -18.20
CA PHE A 61 -22.59 9.48 -17.08
C PHE A 61 -23.75 10.29 -17.64
N ASP A 62 -24.93 10.16 -17.04
CA ASP A 62 -26.13 10.85 -17.52
C ASP A 62 -27.03 11.30 -16.37
N TYR A 63 -27.93 12.24 -16.66
CA TYR A 63 -28.98 12.69 -15.77
C TYR A 63 -30.30 12.82 -16.53
N GLU A 64 -31.27 11.98 -16.17
CA GLU A 64 -32.56 11.88 -16.88
C GLU A 64 -33.60 12.92 -16.39
N GLY A 65 -33.21 13.95 -15.62
CA GLY A 65 -34.14 14.94 -15.06
C GLY A 65 -34.99 14.40 -13.89
N ASN A 66 -34.47 13.39 -13.17
CA ASN A 66 -35.14 12.81 -12.01
C ASN A 66 -34.28 12.94 -10.76
N GLU A 67 -34.56 13.97 -9.96
CA GLU A 67 -33.85 14.31 -8.73
C GLU A 67 -33.73 13.12 -7.75
N ARG A 68 -34.72 12.21 -7.71
CA ARG A 68 -34.68 11.03 -6.83
C ARG A 68 -33.70 9.96 -7.28
N ARG A 69 -33.45 9.85 -8.60
CA ARG A 69 -32.45 8.92 -9.14
C ARG A 69 -31.06 9.55 -9.15
N GLY A 70 -30.98 10.88 -9.29
CA GLY A 70 -29.73 11.61 -9.47
C GLY A 70 -29.00 11.19 -10.75
N LEU A 71 -27.70 11.50 -10.83
CA LEU A 71 -26.84 11.03 -11.91
C LEU A 71 -26.76 9.50 -11.92
N THR A 72 -26.88 8.96 -13.12
CA THR A 72 -26.63 7.55 -13.40
C THR A 72 -25.37 7.40 -14.21
N ALA A 73 -24.89 6.16 -14.29
CA ALA A 73 -23.75 5.81 -15.10
C ALA A 73 -23.99 4.47 -15.79
N ARG A 74 -23.67 4.41 -17.07
CA ARG A 74 -23.77 3.20 -17.88
C ARG A 74 -22.45 2.46 -17.84
N CYS A 75 -22.48 1.26 -17.30
CA CYS A 75 -21.30 0.45 -17.00
C CYS A 75 -21.33 -0.86 -17.78
N ARG A 76 -20.22 -1.22 -18.41
CA ARG A 76 -20.03 -2.50 -19.11
C ARG A 76 -19.20 -3.44 -18.24
N ARG A 77 -19.69 -4.67 -18.04
CA ARG A 77 -18.93 -5.74 -17.39
C ARG A 77 -17.98 -6.43 -18.37
N ASP A 78 -17.04 -7.21 -17.84
CA ASP A 78 -16.12 -8.04 -18.65
C ASP A 78 -16.84 -9.02 -19.58
N ASP A 79 -18.05 -9.46 -19.24
CA ASP A 79 -18.88 -10.34 -20.07
C ASP A 79 -19.59 -9.62 -21.24
N GLY A 80 -19.41 -8.30 -21.35
CA GLY A 80 -20.03 -7.45 -22.37
C GLY A 80 -21.43 -6.94 -22.01
N SER A 81 -22.02 -7.35 -20.89
CA SER A 81 -23.32 -6.85 -20.45
C SER A 81 -23.22 -5.39 -19.97
N GLU A 82 -24.21 -4.57 -20.34
CA GLU A 82 -24.31 -3.17 -19.94
C GLU A 82 -25.42 -3.00 -18.89
N HIS A 83 -25.13 -2.25 -17.84
CA HIS A 83 -26.05 -1.95 -16.75
C HIS A 83 -25.99 -0.46 -16.40
N VAL A 84 -27.12 0.11 -16.00
CA VAL A 84 -27.19 1.48 -15.51
C VAL A 84 -27.22 1.45 -13.98
N VAL A 85 -26.30 2.16 -13.36
CA VAL A 85 -26.13 2.21 -11.89
C VAL A 85 -26.14 3.67 -11.42
N SER A 86 -26.30 3.89 -10.11
CA SER A 86 -26.16 5.25 -9.56
C SER A 86 -24.70 5.69 -9.68
N ALA A 87 -24.45 6.92 -10.12
CA ALA A 87 -23.10 7.46 -10.20
C ALA A 87 -22.41 7.53 -8.82
N SER A 88 -23.19 7.64 -7.74
CA SER A 88 -22.65 7.61 -6.37
C SER A 88 -22.12 6.23 -5.98
N GLU A 89 -22.55 5.14 -6.61
CA GLU A 89 -22.07 3.78 -6.32
C GLU A 89 -20.78 3.41 -7.04
N ILE A 90 -20.33 4.26 -7.97
CA ILE A 90 -19.09 4.03 -8.72
C ILE A 90 -17.89 4.38 -7.84
N VAL A 91 -16.92 3.48 -7.83
CA VAL A 91 -15.60 3.73 -7.29
C VAL A 91 -14.62 3.73 -8.46
N LEU A 92 -14.12 4.92 -8.82
CA LEU A 92 -13.04 5.06 -9.80
C LEU A 92 -11.68 4.88 -9.11
N PRO A 93 -10.63 4.49 -9.84
CA PRO A 93 -9.27 4.45 -9.31
C PRO A 93 -8.93 5.78 -8.66
N GLN A 94 -8.43 5.76 -7.41
CA GLN A 94 -8.15 6.96 -6.62
C GLN A 94 -7.21 7.94 -7.34
N ARG A 95 -6.39 7.43 -8.27
CA ARG A 95 -5.44 8.17 -9.10
C ARG A 95 -6.08 8.93 -10.27
N SER A 96 -7.36 8.71 -10.55
CA SER A 96 -8.07 9.39 -11.64
C SER A 96 -8.63 10.73 -11.17
N LEU A 97 -8.58 11.76 -12.03
CA LEU A 97 -9.32 13.01 -11.79
C LEU A 97 -10.78 12.72 -11.48
N GLY A 98 -11.39 11.76 -12.18
CA GLY A 98 -12.76 11.34 -11.95
C GLY A 98 -13.07 10.88 -10.52
N ALA A 99 -12.12 10.31 -9.78
CA ALA A 99 -12.35 9.93 -8.39
C ALA A 99 -12.67 11.14 -7.50
N SER A 100 -12.01 12.29 -7.73
CA SER A 100 -12.29 13.53 -7.00
C SER A 100 -13.67 14.12 -7.34
N TYR A 101 -14.10 14.04 -8.60
CA TYR A 101 -15.43 14.48 -9.03
C TYR A 101 -16.54 13.58 -8.47
N VAL A 102 -16.32 12.26 -8.47
CA VAL A 102 -17.26 11.31 -7.83
C VAL A 102 -17.33 11.54 -6.32
N ALA A 103 -16.20 11.80 -5.65
CA ALA A 103 -16.18 12.14 -4.23
C ALA A 103 -16.93 13.45 -3.92
N ALA A 104 -16.74 14.48 -4.74
CA ALA A 104 -17.46 15.75 -4.63
C ALA A 104 -18.98 15.56 -4.80
N TYR A 105 -19.40 14.78 -5.80
CA TYR A 105 -20.80 14.46 -6.02
C TYR A 105 -21.41 13.70 -4.82
N ARG A 106 -20.71 12.70 -4.29
CA ARG A 106 -21.14 11.96 -3.10
C ARG A 106 -21.31 12.88 -1.89
N LYS A 107 -20.32 13.75 -1.66
CA LYS A 107 -20.37 14.75 -0.58
C LYS A 107 -21.58 15.68 -0.72
N TRP A 108 -21.82 16.18 -1.93
CA TRP A 108 -22.95 17.06 -2.22
C TRP A 108 -24.31 16.37 -1.97
N GLN A 109 -24.43 15.07 -2.23
CA GLN A 109 -25.61 14.27 -1.86
C GLN A 109 -25.73 13.97 -0.35
N GLY A 110 -24.80 14.44 0.48
CA GLY A 110 -24.74 14.12 1.90
C GLY A 110 -24.24 12.69 2.20
N LEU A 111 -23.60 12.03 1.22
CA LEU A 111 -22.96 10.73 1.39
C LEU A 111 -21.49 10.91 1.79
N ASP A 112 -20.91 9.87 2.39
CA ASP A 112 -19.46 9.81 2.65
C ASP A 112 -18.69 9.98 1.33
N PRO A 113 -17.84 11.03 1.17
CA PRO A 113 -17.09 11.29 -0.06
C PRO A 113 -16.13 10.15 -0.41
N TYR A 114 -15.56 9.51 0.62
CA TYR A 114 -14.61 8.42 0.51
C TYR A 114 -15.18 7.24 1.28
N PRO A 115 -16.21 6.57 0.75
CA PRO A 115 -16.74 5.39 1.42
C PRO A 115 -15.57 4.44 1.66
N PRO A 116 -15.51 3.77 2.83
CA PRO A 116 -14.47 2.80 3.10
C PRO A 116 -14.41 1.87 1.89
N SER A 117 -13.29 1.89 1.19
CA SER A 117 -13.08 1.16 -0.07
C SER A 117 -13.45 -0.28 0.23
N ALA A 118 -14.64 -0.74 -0.18
CA ALA A 118 -15.29 -1.98 0.28
C ALA A 118 -14.31 -2.92 1.01
N THR A 119 -14.06 -2.66 2.30
CA THR A 119 -12.78 -3.04 2.92
C THR A 119 -12.76 -4.51 3.32
N GLU A 120 -13.76 -5.27 2.88
CA GLU A 120 -14.07 -6.60 3.38
C GLU A 120 -14.53 -7.56 2.28
N THR A 121 -14.53 -7.12 1.02
CA THR A 121 -14.74 -8.01 -0.11
C THR A 121 -13.59 -7.82 -1.07
N LYS A 122 -12.89 -8.91 -1.40
CA LYS A 122 -11.82 -8.95 -2.42
C LYS A 122 -12.32 -8.29 -3.71
N LEU A 123 -12.10 -6.98 -3.88
CA LEU A 123 -12.40 -6.24 -5.10
C LEU A 123 -11.73 -7.00 -6.25
N ARG A 124 -12.54 -7.40 -7.23
CA ARG A 124 -12.04 -8.16 -8.37
C ARG A 124 -11.18 -7.24 -9.24
N GLN A 125 -9.86 -7.43 -9.20
CA GLN A 125 -8.90 -6.59 -9.93
C GLN A 125 -9.20 -6.54 -11.44
N HIS A 126 -9.08 -5.34 -12.02
CA HIS A 126 -9.12 -5.18 -13.48
C HIS A 126 -8.03 -6.03 -14.11
N LYS A 127 -8.36 -6.73 -15.20
CA LYS A 127 -7.45 -7.67 -15.87
C LYS A 127 -6.79 -6.99 -17.07
N ALA A 128 -5.51 -7.28 -17.31
CA ALA A 128 -4.82 -6.82 -18.51
C ALA A 128 -5.50 -7.36 -19.78
N LYS A 129 -5.73 -6.47 -20.74
CA LYS A 129 -6.28 -6.76 -22.08
C LYS A 129 -5.15 -7.01 -23.08
N ALA A 130 -5.52 -7.51 -24.26
CA ALA A 130 -4.56 -7.78 -25.32
C ALA A 130 -3.81 -6.51 -25.79
N ASP A 131 -4.41 -5.33 -25.72
CA ASP A 131 -3.77 -4.10 -26.17
C ASP A 131 -2.81 -3.50 -25.12
N ASP A 132 -2.86 -3.99 -23.87
CA ASP A 132 -2.00 -3.49 -22.77
C ASP A 132 -0.61 -4.13 -22.74
N LEU A 133 -0.40 -5.21 -23.50
CA LEU A 133 0.80 -6.04 -23.43
C LEU A 133 1.52 -6.04 -24.78
N ASP A 134 2.38 -5.05 -25.01
CA ASP A 134 3.28 -5.04 -26.18
C ASP A 134 4.38 -6.09 -25.99
N LEU A 135 4.37 -7.11 -26.85
CA LEU A 135 5.36 -8.20 -26.80
C LEU A 135 6.66 -7.86 -27.56
N THR A 136 6.74 -6.70 -28.21
CA THR A 136 7.90 -6.30 -29.01
C THR A 136 8.99 -5.60 -28.18
N ALA A 137 8.66 -5.18 -26.96
CA ALA A 137 9.56 -4.54 -26.02
C ALA A 137 9.54 -5.23 -24.64
N PRO A 138 10.58 -5.02 -23.80
CA PRO A 138 10.54 -5.42 -22.40
C PRO A 138 9.38 -4.73 -21.67
N ILE A 139 8.74 -5.47 -20.77
CA ILE A 139 7.58 -5.00 -19.98
C ILE A 139 7.99 -4.90 -18.52
N GLU A 140 7.74 -3.76 -17.90
CA GLU A 140 7.90 -3.60 -16.45
C GLU A 140 6.62 -4.01 -15.72
N LEU A 141 6.77 -4.88 -14.72
CA LEU A 141 5.69 -5.43 -13.92
C LEU A 141 5.98 -5.23 -12.43
N VAL A 142 4.98 -4.78 -11.68
CA VAL A 142 5.02 -4.76 -10.22
C VAL A 142 4.59 -6.13 -9.71
N VAL A 143 5.46 -6.80 -8.95
CA VAL A 143 5.14 -8.07 -8.31
C VAL A 143 4.21 -7.80 -7.13
N VAL A 144 3.07 -8.49 -7.05
CA VAL A 144 2.13 -8.35 -5.93
C VAL A 144 1.99 -9.63 -5.10
N SER A 145 2.36 -10.78 -5.66
CA SER A 145 2.44 -12.06 -4.96
C SER A 145 3.30 -13.03 -5.76
N VAL A 146 4.14 -13.81 -5.06
CA VAL A 146 4.98 -14.84 -5.67
C VAL A 146 4.50 -16.23 -5.26
N LYS A 147 4.46 -17.12 -6.23
CA LYS A 147 4.21 -18.56 -6.10
C LYS A 147 5.40 -19.30 -6.69
N GLU A 148 5.45 -20.61 -6.44
CA GLU A 148 6.58 -21.48 -6.81
C GLU A 148 7.12 -21.29 -8.24
N ASN A 149 6.25 -21.17 -9.26
CA ASN A 149 6.64 -20.99 -10.66
C ASN A 149 5.85 -19.87 -11.37
N ALA A 150 5.26 -18.96 -10.61
CA ALA A 150 4.45 -17.89 -11.16
C ALA A 150 4.39 -16.70 -10.19
N ALA A 151 4.40 -15.49 -10.75
CA ALA A 151 4.11 -14.28 -9.99
C ALA A 151 2.77 -13.70 -10.46
N ARG A 152 1.97 -13.23 -9.51
CA ARG A 152 0.89 -12.30 -9.83
C ARG A 152 1.49 -10.91 -9.86
N CYS A 153 1.24 -10.21 -10.94
CA CYS A 153 1.78 -8.88 -11.18
C CYS A 153 0.69 -7.90 -11.58
N ARG A 154 1.02 -6.63 -11.42
CA ARG A 154 0.29 -5.47 -11.93
C ARG A 154 1.18 -4.77 -12.96
N LEU A 155 0.62 -4.22 -14.02
CA LEU A 155 1.40 -3.38 -14.93
C LEU A 155 1.90 -2.13 -14.19
N LEU A 156 3.07 -1.60 -14.55
CA LEU A 156 3.59 -0.41 -13.87
C LEU A 156 2.65 0.80 -14.07
N ASP A 157 2.22 1.02 -15.30
CA ASP A 157 1.41 2.18 -15.71
C ASP A 157 -0.10 2.02 -15.50
N SER A 158 -0.57 0.87 -14.97
CA SER A 158 -2.01 0.66 -14.74
C SER A 158 -2.30 -0.33 -13.63
N ASP A 159 -3.48 -0.27 -13.03
CA ASP A 159 -3.89 -1.24 -12.00
C ASP A 159 -4.32 -2.60 -12.54
N ARG A 160 -4.06 -2.85 -13.83
CA ARG A 160 -4.43 -4.10 -14.49
C ARG A 160 -3.48 -5.22 -14.12
N THR A 161 -4.05 -6.39 -13.86
CA THR A 161 -3.33 -7.55 -13.36
C THR A 161 -3.03 -8.58 -14.44
N VAL A 162 -1.87 -9.22 -14.33
CA VAL A 162 -1.39 -10.29 -15.20
C VAL A 162 -0.66 -11.34 -14.37
N THR A 163 -0.78 -12.62 -14.75
CA THR A 163 0.05 -13.67 -14.13
C THR A 163 1.27 -13.94 -14.99
N LEU A 164 2.45 -13.65 -14.45
CA LEU A 164 3.72 -14.00 -15.06
C LEU A 164 4.08 -15.46 -14.74
N ARG A 165 4.39 -16.25 -15.77
CA ARG A 165 5.09 -17.52 -15.63
C ARG A 165 6.53 -17.36 -16.10
N ALA A 166 7.46 -17.42 -15.17
CA ALA A 166 8.89 -17.40 -15.44
C ALA A 166 9.52 -18.64 -14.79
N ARG A 167 10.60 -19.14 -15.40
CA ARG A 167 11.36 -20.27 -14.86
C ARG A 167 12.13 -19.90 -13.59
N LEU A 168 12.49 -18.62 -13.48
CA LEU A 168 13.30 -18.06 -12.41
C LEU A 168 12.72 -16.69 -12.04
N LEU A 169 12.43 -16.52 -10.75
CA LEU A 169 11.90 -15.29 -10.15
C LEU A 169 12.85 -14.84 -9.02
N TRP A 170 14.15 -14.78 -9.32
CA TRP A 170 15.16 -14.39 -8.34
C TRP A 170 14.87 -13.00 -7.79
N ASP A 171 14.93 -12.87 -6.46
CA ASP A 171 14.75 -11.62 -5.71
C ASP A 171 13.40 -10.92 -5.96
N ALA A 172 12.46 -11.63 -6.60
CA ALA A 172 11.10 -11.15 -6.80
C ALA A 172 10.32 -11.38 -5.50
N VAL A 173 10.05 -10.30 -4.79
CA VAL A 173 9.16 -10.28 -3.64
C VAL A 173 8.02 -9.29 -3.94
N PRO A 174 6.84 -9.41 -3.28
CA PRO A 174 5.79 -8.42 -3.44
C PRO A 174 6.34 -7.00 -3.24
N GLY A 175 6.02 -6.07 -4.14
CA GLY A 175 6.46 -4.68 -4.16
C GLY A 175 7.74 -4.39 -4.94
N THR A 176 8.42 -5.39 -5.52
CA THR A 176 9.49 -5.14 -6.49
C THR A 176 8.96 -4.93 -7.90
N ILE A 177 9.74 -4.21 -8.72
CA ILE A 177 9.50 -4.02 -10.15
C ILE A 177 10.45 -4.95 -10.90
N ILE A 178 9.89 -5.79 -11.76
CA ILE A 178 10.65 -6.70 -12.62
C ILE A 178 10.53 -6.26 -14.08
N THR A 179 11.65 -6.26 -14.78
CA THR A 179 11.70 -6.07 -16.23
C THR A 179 11.69 -7.43 -16.89
N VAL A 180 10.65 -7.71 -17.67
CA VAL A 180 10.42 -9.01 -18.30
C VAL A 180 10.56 -8.87 -19.80
N LYS A 181 11.39 -9.72 -20.40
CA LYS A 181 11.38 -9.93 -21.85
C LYS A 181 10.24 -10.89 -22.20
N PRO A 182 9.16 -10.41 -22.80
CA PRO A 182 7.99 -11.24 -23.07
C PRO A 182 8.29 -12.29 -24.15
N ASN A 183 7.73 -13.48 -24.01
CA ASN A 183 7.80 -14.56 -24.99
C ASN A 183 6.41 -14.88 -25.56
N LYS A 184 5.46 -15.20 -24.67
CA LYS A 184 4.10 -15.58 -25.06
C LYS A 184 3.09 -14.98 -24.11
N ARG A 185 1.98 -14.49 -24.65
CA ARG A 185 0.77 -14.17 -23.89
C ARG A 185 -0.36 -15.12 -24.24
N TRP A 186 -1.22 -15.39 -23.26
CA TRP A 186 -2.46 -16.12 -23.47
C TRP A 186 -3.47 -15.75 -22.39
N SER A 187 -4.73 -16.10 -22.59
CA SER A 187 -5.75 -16.00 -21.54
C SER A 187 -6.25 -17.38 -21.17
N PHE A 188 -6.43 -17.67 -19.88
CA PHE A 188 -6.99 -18.92 -19.38
C PHE A 188 -8.06 -18.62 -18.33
N ASN A 189 -9.28 -19.15 -18.51
CA ASN A 189 -10.46 -18.79 -17.71
C ASN A 189 -10.64 -17.27 -17.56
N GLY A 190 -10.39 -16.54 -18.65
CA GLY A 190 -10.48 -15.08 -18.67
C GLY A 190 -9.42 -14.36 -17.83
N HIS A 191 -8.36 -15.03 -17.36
CA HIS A 191 -7.20 -14.39 -16.72
C HIS A 191 -6.04 -14.27 -17.71
N PRO A 192 -5.43 -13.08 -17.84
CA PRO A 192 -4.28 -12.88 -18.71
C PRO A 192 -3.02 -13.48 -18.08
N TYR A 193 -2.28 -14.21 -18.90
CA TYR A 193 -0.99 -14.79 -18.58
C TYR A 193 0.07 -14.26 -19.54
N LEU A 194 1.24 -14.04 -18.99
CA LEU A 194 2.46 -13.73 -19.70
C LEU A 194 3.51 -14.76 -19.34
N SER A 195 4.27 -15.26 -20.31
CA SER A 195 5.53 -15.95 -20.05
C SER A 195 6.67 -15.15 -20.60
N GLY A 196 7.78 -15.09 -19.87
CA GLY A 196 8.97 -14.37 -20.26
C GLY A 196 10.14 -14.69 -19.35
N GLU A 197 11.28 -14.08 -19.66
CA GLU A 197 12.48 -14.12 -18.83
C GLU A 197 12.60 -12.81 -18.06
N VAL A 198 12.90 -12.90 -16.77
CA VAL A 198 13.17 -11.71 -15.94
C VAL A 198 14.62 -11.28 -16.21
N GLU A 199 14.79 -10.10 -16.79
CA GLU A 199 16.11 -9.54 -17.12
C GLU A 199 16.69 -8.73 -15.96
N ALA A 200 15.82 -8.05 -15.19
CA ALA A 200 16.21 -7.24 -14.05
C ALA A 200 15.11 -7.18 -12.99
N THR A 201 15.53 -7.00 -11.74
CA THR A 201 14.67 -6.72 -10.59
C THR A 201 15.17 -5.45 -9.92
N ARG A 202 14.27 -4.51 -9.62
CA ARG A 202 14.59 -3.28 -8.91
C ARG A 202 13.51 -2.95 -7.88
N LEU A 203 13.88 -2.16 -6.87
CA LEU A 203 12.96 -1.58 -5.91
C LEU A 203 12.89 -0.07 -6.13
N ASP A 204 11.68 0.42 -6.36
CA ASP A 204 11.39 1.85 -6.49
C ASP A 204 9.98 2.10 -5.96
N ALA A 205 9.90 2.38 -4.65
CA ALA A 205 8.63 2.58 -3.97
C ALA A 205 7.85 3.77 -4.53
N ALA A 206 8.53 4.80 -5.04
CA ALA A 206 7.89 5.97 -5.64
C ALA A 206 7.19 5.59 -6.96
N ALA A 207 7.80 4.73 -7.78
CA ALA A 207 7.19 4.24 -9.02
C ALA A 207 6.02 3.27 -8.79
N LEU A 208 5.84 2.72 -7.58
CA LEU A 208 4.66 1.92 -7.25
C LEU A 208 3.37 2.76 -7.20
N ASP A 209 3.51 4.08 -7.03
CA ASP A 209 2.43 5.08 -6.98
C ASP A 209 1.39 4.77 -5.88
N LEU A 210 1.88 4.21 -4.77
CA LEU A 210 1.06 3.89 -3.60
C LEU A 210 0.69 5.18 -2.86
N VAL A 211 -0.55 5.25 -2.36
CA VAL A 211 -0.94 6.31 -1.43
C VAL A 211 -0.14 6.12 -0.14
N PRO A 212 0.71 7.08 0.28
CA PRO A 212 1.51 6.95 1.49
C PRO A 212 0.63 6.70 2.73
N LEU A 213 1.17 6.00 3.73
CA LEU A 213 0.46 5.74 4.97
C LEU A 213 0.15 7.07 5.67
N ARG A 214 -1.06 7.20 6.22
CA ARG A 214 -1.39 8.39 7.01
C ARG A 214 -0.48 8.43 8.26
N LEU A 215 0.10 9.60 8.54
CA LEU A 215 0.77 9.89 9.81
C LEU A 215 -0.17 10.71 10.70
N GLU A 216 -0.50 10.18 11.87
CA GLU A 216 -1.27 10.87 12.90
C GLU A 216 -0.33 11.48 13.95
N GLU A 217 -0.41 12.79 14.15
CA GLU A 217 0.37 13.46 15.21
C GLU A 217 -0.22 13.11 16.59
N ARG A 218 0.62 12.56 17.47
CA ARG A 218 0.27 12.16 18.84
C ARG A 218 0.72 13.18 19.90
N GLY A 219 1.38 14.25 19.47
CA GLY A 219 1.81 15.37 20.30
C GLY A 219 3.33 15.46 20.42
N VAL A 220 3.80 16.07 21.49
CA VAL A 220 5.24 16.30 21.74
C VAL A 220 5.78 15.17 22.60
N TRP A 221 6.94 14.63 22.21
CA TRP A 221 7.65 13.63 22.98
C TRP A 221 8.10 14.20 24.33
N LYS A 222 7.82 13.45 25.40
CA LYS A 222 8.29 13.76 26.75
C LYS A 222 9.12 12.56 27.22
N PRO A 223 10.45 12.67 27.22
CA PRO A 223 11.28 11.59 27.73
C PRO A 223 10.99 11.35 29.22
N ASP A 224 10.78 10.11 29.63
CA ASP A 224 10.89 9.72 31.04
C ASP A 224 12.36 9.46 31.37
N ALA A 225 12.80 9.79 32.59
CA ALA A 225 14.18 9.65 33.03
C ALA A 225 14.68 8.19 33.04
N ASN A 226 13.75 7.21 33.09
CA ASN A 226 14.06 5.78 33.09
C ASN A 226 14.18 5.17 31.68
N ASP A 227 13.68 5.84 30.64
CA ASP A 227 13.67 5.31 29.26
C ASP A 227 15.02 5.55 28.53
N LEU A 228 15.99 6.15 29.21
CA LEU A 228 17.12 6.84 28.61
C LEU A 228 18.46 6.32 29.16
N VAL A 229 19.02 5.28 28.53
CA VAL A 229 20.30 4.67 29.00
C VAL A 229 21.40 4.72 27.93
N GLY A 230 22.31 5.69 27.98
CA GLY A 230 23.56 5.69 27.19
C GLY A 230 23.90 7.01 26.47
N ASP A 231 25.19 7.20 26.15
CA ASP A 231 25.82 8.47 25.74
C ASP A 231 25.19 9.17 24.51
N ARG A 232 24.58 8.42 23.58
CA ARG A 232 23.95 9.01 22.37
C ARG A 232 22.55 9.59 22.62
N VAL A 233 21.90 9.21 23.71
CA VAL A 233 20.56 9.71 24.06
C VAL A 233 20.59 11.20 24.38
N GLU A 234 21.67 11.70 24.96
CA GLU A 234 21.83 13.13 25.26
C GLU A 234 21.77 13.98 24.00
N SER A 235 22.39 13.52 22.89
CA SER A 235 22.34 14.21 21.60
C SER A 235 20.97 14.18 20.91
N ILE A 236 20.19 13.13 21.17
CA ILE A 236 18.82 12.96 20.66
C ILE A 236 17.84 13.81 21.49
N ILE A 237 18.04 13.92 22.80
CA ILE A 237 17.26 14.74 23.74
C ILE A 237 17.57 16.23 23.58
N ALA A 238 18.81 16.60 23.22
CA ALA A 238 19.20 17.99 23.02
C ALA A 238 18.36 18.72 21.94
N ARG A 239 17.60 17.98 21.12
CA ARG A 239 16.59 18.53 20.22
C ARG A 239 15.31 18.85 20.99
N ASP A 240 15.15 20.14 21.27
CA ASP A 240 14.01 20.69 21.98
C ASP A 240 12.70 20.38 21.22
N ARG A 241 11.84 19.53 21.82
CA ARG A 241 10.44 19.24 21.43
C ARG A 241 10.24 18.54 20.07
N ARG A 242 10.60 17.26 19.97
CA ARG A 242 10.26 16.41 18.82
C ARG A 242 8.78 16.00 18.83
N LEU A 243 8.15 16.01 17.66
CA LEU A 243 6.78 15.52 17.48
C LEU A 243 6.76 14.00 17.37
N VAL A 244 5.73 13.39 17.96
CA VAL A 244 5.46 11.95 17.92
C VAL A 244 4.38 11.69 16.89
N PHE A 245 4.60 10.66 16.07
CA PHE A 245 3.65 10.23 15.07
C PHE A 245 3.31 8.75 15.23
N GLU A 246 2.09 8.41 14.85
CA GLU A 246 1.66 7.04 14.61
C GLU A 246 1.36 6.84 13.13
N MET A 247 1.95 5.81 12.53
CA MET A 247 1.65 5.41 11.15
C MET A 247 0.31 4.67 11.10
N GLU A 248 -0.42 4.87 10.01
CA GLU A 248 -1.62 4.10 9.69
C GLU A 248 -1.31 2.61 9.62
N GLN A 249 -2.17 1.82 10.25
CA GLN A 249 -2.10 0.38 10.16
C GLN A 249 -2.99 -0.16 9.04
N VAL A 250 -2.37 -0.66 7.98
CA VAL A 250 -3.07 -1.27 6.85
C VAL A 250 -3.22 -2.78 7.12
N ARG A 251 -4.47 -3.24 7.20
CA ARG A 251 -4.82 -4.64 7.49
C ARG A 251 -5.81 -5.18 6.46
N PRO A 252 -5.33 -5.64 5.30
CA PRO A 252 -6.21 -6.21 4.28
C PRO A 252 -6.87 -7.49 4.80
N GLY A 253 -8.14 -7.69 4.46
CA GLY A 253 -8.85 -8.92 4.81
C GLY A 253 -9.33 -9.01 6.26
N LEU A 254 -9.28 -7.91 7.03
CA LEU A 254 -10.01 -7.81 8.28
C LEU A 254 -11.51 -8.03 7.99
N ASN A 255 -12.12 -9.00 8.65
CA ASN A 255 -13.55 -9.30 8.48
C ASN A 255 -14.31 -8.73 9.67
N SER A 256 -15.03 -7.60 9.51
CA SER A 256 -15.84 -7.00 10.59
C SER A 256 -16.89 -7.94 11.17
N GLY A 257 -17.27 -9.00 10.43
CA GLY A 257 -18.21 -10.02 10.88
C GLY A 257 -17.62 -11.05 11.84
N ILE A 258 -16.29 -11.12 12.00
CA ILE A 258 -15.61 -12.05 12.91
C ILE A 258 -14.80 -11.24 13.95
N PRO A 259 -15.27 -11.16 15.20
CA PRO A 259 -14.51 -10.54 16.28
C PRO A 259 -13.09 -11.13 16.36
N PHE A 260 -12.08 -10.27 16.43
CA PHE A 260 -10.67 -10.63 16.59
C PHE A 260 -10.03 -11.40 15.41
N SER A 261 -10.65 -11.41 14.23
CA SER A 261 -10.00 -11.94 13.02
C SER A 261 -8.87 -11.00 12.58
N ASP A 262 -7.63 -11.36 12.91
CA ASP A 262 -6.41 -10.69 12.45
C ASP A 262 -5.61 -11.67 11.57
N PRO A 263 -5.53 -11.45 10.24
CA PRO A 263 -4.83 -12.35 9.33
C PRO A 263 -3.34 -12.55 9.65
N ILE A 264 -2.70 -11.58 10.33
CA ILE A 264 -1.32 -11.72 10.78
C ILE A 264 -1.22 -12.70 11.95
N VAL A 265 -2.16 -12.61 12.90
CA VAL A 265 -2.26 -13.57 14.02
C VAL A 265 -2.55 -14.96 13.48
N GLU A 266 -3.50 -15.10 12.56
CA GLU A 266 -3.82 -16.37 11.90
C GLU A 266 -2.59 -16.98 11.19
N SER A 267 -1.81 -16.17 10.47
CA SER A 267 -0.56 -16.62 9.85
C SER A 267 0.44 -17.14 10.90
N ASN A 268 0.57 -16.47 12.04
CA ASN A 268 1.47 -16.91 13.11
C ASN A 268 0.98 -18.21 13.76
N GLU A 269 -0.31 -18.35 14.03
CA GLU A 269 -0.90 -19.58 14.57
C GLU A 269 -0.71 -20.77 13.60
N LEU A 270 -0.92 -20.56 12.29
CA LEU A 270 -0.66 -21.57 11.26
C LEU A 270 0.82 -21.97 11.24
N LYS A 271 1.75 -21.01 11.36
CA LYS A 271 3.19 -21.26 11.43
C LYS A 271 3.54 -22.09 12.66
N GLU A 272 3.01 -21.74 13.83
CA GLU A 272 3.23 -22.45 15.10
C GLU A 272 2.67 -23.89 15.08
N ALA A 273 1.52 -24.08 14.43
CA ALA A 273 0.93 -25.39 14.19
C ALA A 273 1.65 -26.24 13.11
N GLY A 274 2.69 -25.69 12.47
CA GLY A 274 3.50 -26.38 11.46
C GLY A 274 3.00 -26.23 10.02
N TYR A 275 1.89 -25.52 9.79
CA TYR A 275 1.34 -25.22 8.46
C TYR A 275 2.07 -24.05 7.79
N ARG A 276 3.41 -24.12 7.70
CA ARG A 276 4.27 -23.03 7.19
C ARG A 276 3.89 -22.54 5.80
N THR A 277 3.52 -23.44 4.88
CA THR A 277 3.14 -23.08 3.51
C THR A 277 1.85 -22.27 3.47
N ASP A 278 0.87 -22.61 4.29
CA ASP A 278 -0.41 -21.90 4.34
C ASP A 278 -0.25 -20.52 4.99
N ALA A 279 0.53 -20.43 6.07
CA ALA A 279 0.91 -19.16 6.68
C ALA A 279 1.63 -18.23 5.67
N TYR A 280 2.65 -18.73 4.97
CA TYR A 280 3.36 -17.94 3.96
C TYR A 280 2.44 -17.49 2.81
N ARG A 281 1.54 -18.36 2.37
CA ARG A 281 0.54 -18.04 1.34
C ARG A 281 -0.44 -16.96 1.81
N LEU A 282 -0.86 -16.99 3.07
CA LEU A 282 -1.72 -15.96 3.65
C LEU A 282 -1.04 -14.58 3.61
N LEU A 283 0.23 -14.49 4.02
CA LEU A 283 1.00 -13.25 3.94
C LEU A 283 1.15 -12.74 2.49
N MET A 284 1.39 -13.64 1.54
CA MET A 284 1.43 -13.29 0.11
C MET A 284 0.07 -12.75 -0.39
N ASP A 285 -1.05 -13.31 0.07
CA ASP A 285 -2.39 -12.84 -0.27
C ASP A 285 -2.68 -11.45 0.36
N LEU A 286 -2.11 -11.15 1.53
CA LEU A 286 -2.18 -9.81 2.15
C LEU A 286 -1.44 -8.77 1.31
N CYS A 287 -0.19 -9.04 0.92
CA CYS A 287 0.57 -8.15 0.04
C CYS A 287 -0.11 -7.96 -1.33
N GLN A 288 -0.75 -9.02 -1.86
CA GLN A 288 -1.51 -8.91 -3.10
C GLN A 288 -2.71 -7.97 -2.98
N SER A 289 -3.33 -7.94 -1.80
CA SER A 289 -4.51 -7.14 -1.52
C SER A 289 -4.14 -5.67 -1.31
N ASP A 290 -3.11 -5.39 -0.51
CA ASP A 290 -2.53 -4.06 -0.37
C ASP A 290 -1.02 -4.16 -0.05
N LEU A 291 -0.18 -3.68 -0.96
CA LEU A 291 1.28 -3.66 -0.77
C LEU A 291 1.71 -2.79 0.41
N ARG A 292 0.84 -1.88 0.89
CA ARG A 292 1.08 -1.03 2.07
C ARG A 292 0.93 -1.79 3.39
N CYS A 293 0.52 -3.06 3.37
CA CYS A 293 0.55 -3.93 4.54
C CYS A 293 2.01 -4.25 4.92
N LEU A 294 2.65 -3.32 5.64
CA LEU A 294 4.05 -3.46 6.07
C LEU A 294 4.26 -4.68 6.96
N ASP A 295 3.23 -5.05 7.72
CA ASP A 295 3.28 -6.18 8.64
C ASP A 295 3.45 -7.51 7.88
N ALA A 296 2.79 -7.65 6.73
CA ALA A 296 2.98 -8.82 5.87
C ALA A 296 4.41 -8.90 5.32
N HIS A 297 5.02 -7.77 4.93
CA HIS A 297 6.43 -7.73 4.50
C HIS A 297 7.39 -8.12 5.63
N ALA A 298 7.18 -7.58 6.83
CA ALA A 298 7.97 -7.93 8.01
C ALA A 298 7.90 -9.44 8.30
N HIS A 299 6.69 -9.99 8.35
CA HIS A 299 6.49 -11.41 8.62
C HIS A 299 7.01 -12.33 7.50
N LEU A 300 6.94 -11.91 6.24
CA LEU A 300 7.57 -12.64 5.13
C LEU A 300 9.10 -12.66 5.27
N GLY A 301 9.70 -11.54 5.67
CA GLY A 301 11.11 -11.44 6.02
C GLY A 301 11.49 -12.43 7.14
N ASP A 302 10.72 -12.47 8.22
CA ASP A 302 10.94 -13.40 9.35
C ASP A 302 10.86 -14.87 8.92
N PHE A 303 9.99 -15.18 7.97
CA PHE A 303 9.79 -16.54 7.47
C PHE A 303 11.05 -17.14 6.85
N VAL A 304 11.82 -16.31 6.15
CA VAL A 304 13.00 -16.71 5.38
C VAL A 304 14.30 -16.26 6.03
N PHE A 305 14.24 -15.35 7.02
CA PHE A 305 15.40 -14.81 7.74
C PHE A 305 16.39 -15.90 8.13
N GLY A 306 15.94 -16.96 8.82
CA GLY A 306 16.82 -18.04 9.28
C GLY A 306 17.63 -18.73 8.17
N CYS A 307 17.09 -18.81 6.95
CA CYS A 307 17.64 -19.61 5.86
C CYS A 307 18.37 -18.77 4.80
N THR A 308 17.75 -17.69 4.35
CA THR A 308 18.18 -16.90 3.18
C THR A 308 18.20 -15.41 3.54
N PRO A 309 19.30 -14.88 4.14
CA PRO A 309 19.37 -13.49 4.56
C PRO A 309 19.20 -12.49 3.40
N GLY A 310 19.59 -12.86 2.18
CA GLY A 310 19.35 -12.02 0.98
C GLY A 310 17.87 -11.88 0.62
N GLU A 311 17.11 -12.98 0.66
CA GLU A 311 15.67 -12.95 0.39
C GLU A 311 14.91 -12.21 1.51
N ALA A 312 15.31 -12.43 2.76
CA ALA A 312 14.78 -11.70 3.90
C ALA A 312 15.03 -10.19 3.78
N LEU A 313 16.25 -9.80 3.35
CA LEU A 313 16.60 -8.41 3.09
C LEU A 313 15.62 -7.78 2.08
N CYS A 314 15.30 -8.47 0.97
CA CYS A 314 14.35 -7.96 -0.03
C CYS A 314 12.97 -7.69 0.58
N HIS A 315 12.42 -8.61 1.37
CA HIS A 315 11.12 -8.42 2.02
C HIS A 315 11.11 -7.22 2.98
N TYR A 316 12.12 -7.14 3.86
CA TYR A 316 12.23 -6.03 4.79
C TYR A 316 12.47 -4.69 4.09
N GLU A 317 13.29 -4.69 3.04
CA GLU A 317 13.58 -3.47 2.29
C GLU A 317 12.33 -2.94 1.60
N VAL A 318 11.52 -3.78 0.96
CA VAL A 318 10.26 -3.34 0.36
C VAL A 318 9.36 -2.67 1.41
N GLY A 319 9.10 -3.35 2.53
CA GLY A 319 8.25 -2.79 3.58
C GLY A 319 8.80 -1.46 4.13
N LEU A 320 10.12 -1.38 4.33
CA LEU A 320 10.80 -0.15 4.73
C LEU A 320 10.59 0.98 3.70
N ARG A 321 10.87 0.74 2.41
CA ARG A 321 10.75 1.76 1.36
C ARG A 321 9.32 2.22 1.13
N ILE A 322 8.33 1.33 1.25
CA ILE A 322 6.92 1.71 1.16
C ILE A 322 6.53 2.57 2.36
N GLY A 323 6.96 2.23 3.57
CA GLY A 323 6.70 3.05 4.76
C GLY A 323 7.33 4.44 4.67
N GLU A 324 8.55 4.53 4.12
CA GLU A 324 9.31 5.78 3.92
C GLU A 324 8.58 6.81 3.04
N LEU A 325 7.71 6.38 2.13
CA LEU A 325 6.87 7.29 1.34
C LEU A 325 6.07 8.26 2.21
N SER A 326 5.78 7.86 3.45
CA SER A 326 4.99 8.63 4.41
C SER A 326 5.81 9.66 5.18
N LEU A 327 7.11 9.42 5.34
CA LEU A 327 7.99 10.24 6.18
C LEU A 327 8.49 11.48 5.43
N GLY A 328 8.63 11.41 4.11
CA GLY A 328 9.16 12.50 3.29
C GLY A 328 10.67 12.74 3.49
N SER A 329 11.25 13.64 2.71
CA SER A 329 12.67 14.01 2.85
C SER A 329 12.87 14.89 4.09
N GLY A 330 13.68 14.44 5.04
CA GLY A 330 14.01 15.22 6.24
C GLY A 330 13.04 15.08 7.41
N PHE A 331 12.30 13.96 7.50
CA PHE A 331 11.52 13.62 8.69
C PHE A 331 12.37 13.69 9.97
N ASP A 332 11.98 14.58 10.89
CA ASP A 332 12.63 14.74 12.21
C ASP A 332 11.72 14.31 13.38
N GLY A 333 10.56 13.74 13.06
CA GLY A 333 9.60 13.19 14.02
C GLY A 333 10.05 11.86 14.62
N LEU A 334 9.29 11.41 15.60
CA LEU A 334 9.46 10.13 16.29
C LEU A 334 8.37 9.14 15.86
N LEU A 335 8.74 7.87 15.79
CA LEU A 335 7.85 6.72 15.64
C LEU A 335 8.07 5.76 16.80
N PRO A 336 7.57 6.08 18.00
CA PRO A 336 7.78 5.25 19.17
C PRO A 336 7.04 3.91 19.08
N TRP A 337 7.58 2.89 19.73
CA TRP A 337 7.08 1.52 19.67
C TRP A 337 5.72 1.30 20.36
N GLU A 338 5.38 2.13 21.34
CA GLU A 338 4.13 2.02 22.09
C GLU A 338 2.90 2.16 21.19
N TYR A 339 3.03 2.89 20.06
CA TYR A 339 1.99 3.01 19.06
C TYR A 339 2.01 1.80 18.12
N VAL A 340 0.93 1.02 18.16
CA VAL A 340 0.81 -0.24 17.42
C VAL A 340 1.01 -0.04 15.91
N GLY A 341 0.56 1.09 15.37
CA GLY A 341 0.75 1.43 13.95
C GLY A 341 2.21 1.55 13.50
N ASN A 342 3.14 1.87 14.42
CA ASN A 342 4.56 2.03 14.10
C ASN A 342 5.32 0.70 14.02
N ARG A 343 4.83 -0.34 14.72
CA ARG A 343 5.56 -1.61 14.89
C ARG A 343 5.89 -2.30 13.57
N PRO A 344 5.00 -2.39 12.58
CA PRO A 344 5.33 -3.00 11.29
C PRO A 344 6.52 -2.32 10.59
N PHE A 345 6.57 -0.98 10.60
CA PHE A 345 7.67 -0.23 10.02
C PHE A 345 8.98 -0.45 10.78
N LEU A 346 8.94 -0.41 12.11
CA LEU A 346 10.10 -0.65 12.97
C LEU A 346 10.60 -2.10 12.89
N HIS A 347 9.71 -3.08 12.71
CA HIS A 347 10.06 -4.46 12.41
C HIS A 347 10.80 -4.58 11.07
N CYS A 348 10.29 -3.94 10.01
CA CYS A 348 10.99 -3.91 8.72
C CYS A 348 12.38 -3.27 8.84
N LEU A 349 12.48 -2.12 9.51
CA LEU A 349 13.76 -1.42 9.72
C LEU A 349 14.77 -2.27 10.49
N HIS A 350 14.32 -2.92 11.57
CA HIS A 350 15.14 -3.80 12.38
C HIS A 350 15.60 -5.04 11.60
N GLY A 351 14.67 -5.75 10.97
CA GLY A 351 14.95 -6.93 10.17
C GLY A 351 15.90 -6.64 9.01
N PHE A 352 15.73 -5.49 8.35
CA PHE A 352 16.66 -4.98 7.33
C PHE A 352 18.07 -4.82 7.89
N GLY A 353 18.24 -4.13 9.02
CA GLY A 353 19.53 -3.96 9.69
C GLY A 353 20.19 -5.29 10.08
N LEU A 354 19.43 -6.23 10.64
CA LEU A 354 19.95 -7.57 10.98
C LEU A 354 20.38 -8.35 9.73
N CYS A 355 19.65 -8.24 8.62
CA CYS A 355 20.04 -8.88 7.36
C CYS A 355 21.32 -8.27 6.78
N LEU A 356 21.46 -6.94 6.81
CA LEU A 356 22.70 -6.25 6.41
C LEU A 356 23.89 -6.75 7.23
N TRP A 357 23.74 -6.89 8.55
CA TRP A 357 24.80 -7.38 9.42
C TRP A 357 25.21 -8.80 9.06
N ARG A 358 24.23 -9.69 8.85
CA ARG A 358 24.47 -11.08 8.43
C ARG A 358 25.16 -11.20 7.08
N LEU A 359 24.97 -10.22 6.21
CA LEU A 359 25.63 -10.13 4.91
C LEU A 359 26.99 -9.41 4.98
N GLY A 360 27.46 -9.05 6.18
CA GLY A 360 28.75 -8.37 6.40
C GLY A 360 28.76 -6.89 6.00
N ARG A 361 27.59 -6.27 5.80
CA ARG A 361 27.44 -4.86 5.40
C ARG A 361 27.42 -3.97 6.64
N PHE A 362 28.55 -3.88 7.34
CA PHE A 362 28.67 -3.24 8.66
C PHE A 362 28.31 -1.75 8.64
N GLU A 363 28.83 -0.98 7.69
CA GLU A 363 28.57 0.46 7.59
C GLU A 363 27.07 0.77 7.42
N GLU A 364 26.39 0.00 6.57
CA GLU A 364 24.95 0.16 6.31
C GLU A 364 24.11 -0.30 7.50
N THR A 365 24.57 -1.34 8.20
CA THR A 365 23.95 -1.81 9.46
C THR A 365 24.00 -0.70 10.52
N GLU A 366 25.16 -0.08 10.73
CA GLU A 366 25.31 1.01 11.70
C GLU A 366 24.38 2.18 11.37
N GLN A 367 24.34 2.62 10.11
CA GLN A 367 23.44 3.69 9.67
C GLN A 367 21.96 3.34 9.91
N THR A 368 21.59 2.08 9.68
CA THR A 368 20.22 1.60 9.88
C THR A 368 19.84 1.61 11.36
N PHE A 369 20.70 1.07 12.24
CA PHE A 369 20.43 1.05 13.68
C PHE A 369 20.48 2.44 14.29
N ASP A 370 21.39 3.31 13.85
CA ASP A 370 21.38 4.71 14.27
C ASP A 370 20.07 5.38 13.89
N ARG A 371 19.61 5.21 12.65
CA ARG A 371 18.31 5.75 12.23
C ARG A 371 17.16 5.21 13.07
N MET A 372 17.19 3.93 13.40
CA MET A 372 16.17 3.30 14.25
C MET A 372 16.13 3.93 15.64
N LEU A 373 17.28 4.19 16.28
CA LEU A 373 17.36 4.90 17.55
C LEU A 373 16.90 6.37 17.45
N HIS A 374 17.09 7.01 16.29
CA HIS A 374 16.55 8.35 16.06
C HIS A 374 15.03 8.36 15.92
N LEU A 375 14.41 7.29 15.40
CA LEU A 375 12.96 7.18 15.25
C LEU A 375 12.28 6.68 16.53
N ASN A 376 12.89 5.71 17.22
CA ASN A 376 12.42 5.13 18.47
C ASN A 376 13.55 5.12 19.54
N PRO A 377 13.75 6.23 20.28
CA PRO A 377 14.81 6.33 21.29
C PRO A 377 14.69 5.36 22.47
N SER A 378 13.46 4.89 22.77
CA SER A 378 13.19 3.91 23.84
C SER A 378 13.83 2.55 23.54
N ASP A 379 14.15 2.27 22.27
CA ASP A 379 14.89 1.09 21.83
C ASP A 379 14.29 -0.24 22.32
N ASP A 380 12.97 -0.41 22.16
CA ASP A 380 12.24 -1.62 22.56
C ASP A 380 12.76 -2.91 21.90
N GLN A 381 13.47 -2.78 20.78
CA GLN A 381 14.04 -3.89 20.02
C GLN A 381 15.52 -4.14 20.36
N GLY A 382 16.14 -3.33 21.22
CA GLY A 382 17.45 -3.56 21.79
C GLY A 382 18.63 -3.34 20.85
N VAL A 383 18.50 -2.49 19.83
CA VAL A 383 19.56 -2.26 18.83
C VAL A 383 20.78 -1.53 19.40
N ARG A 384 20.65 -0.84 20.55
CA ARG A 384 21.76 -0.15 21.22
C ARG A 384 22.84 -1.10 21.71
N VAL A 385 22.50 -2.33 22.08
CA VAL A 385 23.50 -3.35 22.42
C VAL A 385 24.14 -3.88 21.14
N LEU A 386 23.33 -4.13 20.12
CA LEU A 386 23.79 -4.70 18.84
C LEU A 386 24.73 -3.78 18.08
N ILE A 387 24.50 -2.46 18.11
CA ILE A 387 25.31 -1.50 17.36
C ILE A 387 26.76 -1.46 17.82
N GLU A 388 27.04 -1.73 19.10
CA GLU A 388 28.41 -1.80 19.63
C GLU A 388 29.17 -3.01 19.07
N ASP A 389 28.50 -4.16 18.93
CA ASP A 389 29.06 -5.35 18.30
C ASP A 389 29.29 -5.14 16.80
N VAL A 390 28.38 -4.44 16.12
CA VAL A 390 28.54 -4.04 14.70
C VAL A 390 29.75 -3.12 14.53
N ARG A 391 29.95 -2.12 15.41
CA ARG A 391 31.11 -1.22 15.39
C ARG A 391 32.42 -1.96 15.65
N ALA A 392 32.39 -2.94 16.55
CA ALA A 392 33.51 -3.84 16.80
C ALA A 392 33.74 -4.83 15.63
N ARG A 393 32.91 -4.80 14.58
CA ARG A 393 32.94 -5.70 13.42
C ARG A 393 32.86 -7.17 13.78
N LYS A 394 32.15 -7.50 14.86
CA LYS A 394 31.85 -8.88 15.22
C LYS A 394 30.94 -9.48 14.16
N VAL A 395 31.28 -10.67 13.68
CA VAL A 395 30.43 -11.35 12.69
C VAL A 395 29.22 -11.96 13.39
N TRP A 396 28.11 -12.08 12.66
CA TRP A 396 26.83 -12.52 13.22
C TRP A 396 26.92 -13.88 13.93
N GLU A 397 27.75 -14.79 13.44
CA GLU A 397 27.97 -16.13 14.00
C GLU A 397 28.58 -16.10 15.40
N GLU A 398 29.35 -15.06 15.75
CA GLU A 398 29.99 -14.91 17.06
C GLU A 398 29.01 -14.57 18.18
N LEU A 399 27.80 -14.09 17.84
CA LEU A 399 26.75 -13.75 18.81
C LEU A 399 25.96 -14.98 19.30
N LYS A 400 26.09 -16.12 18.59
CA LYS A 400 25.42 -17.37 18.95
C LYS A 400 26.25 -18.25 19.90
N GLY A 401 27.42 -17.76 20.31
CA GLY A 401 28.41 -18.45 21.15
C GLY A 401 28.16 -18.30 22.65
#